data_AF-A0A8C8RZP8-F1
#
_entry.id   AF-A0A8C8RZP8-F1
#
_cell.length_a   1.000
_cell.length_b   1.000
_cell.length_c   1.000
_cell.angle_alpha   90.00
_cell.angle_beta   90.00
_cell.angle_gamma   90.00
#
_symmetry.space_group_name_H-M   'P 1'
#
loop_
_entity.id
_entity.type
_entity.pdbx_description
1 polymer ?
#
loop_
_entity_poly.entity_id
_entity_poly.type
_entity_poly.pdbx_seq_one_letter_code
_entity_poly.pdbx_strand_id
1 'polypeptide(L)'
;MSACQKLGQRNKRLFFPNPPSRNASVPLPPQPIFRHGDRTPVENFPTALHKESDWPQGFGQLTKIGMQQQYELGRYVRKRYSNFLSATYNRQEIFIQSTDYDRTIMSAQAHLAGLFPPKGSQIWNPQILWQPIPVHILPESQDQILHFPTSDCPRFDELQNETQASRAFQNRLQPYMGFLKTMAAHTGYNVETLKALHKFKTWNIYDTLLCESIHNYTLPEWASQEVMGKMEKLAALSLQSLFGIYKTKEKSQLQGGLLVNAILKDIKQAIKPSNKRKIRIYSAHDTTIGALQMALNIFNGKLPPYRACQFFELYQENNGHYSVEMFYRNDTLADPYPLRLPGCTSSCPLEKFAALVSPVIVKDWSKECGKSQVRNFVGLRNWGMLLYVLRCPVSSRLGVCRSPCLQAPEQQLAGCPPSSFPVQTLSAPAAALSLLSPQIFPGLFLPVLPPSTHCLKPSQVVCS
;
A
#
# COMPACT_ATOMS: atom_id res chain seq x y z
N MET A 1 18.96 -8.89 -27.87
CA MET A 1 18.09 -10.09 -28.04
C MET A 1 18.55 -11.17 -27.07
N SER A 2 17.63 -12.01 -26.58
CA SER A 2 17.66 -12.58 -25.22
C SER A 2 17.55 -11.45 -24.16
N ALA A 3 16.58 -11.40 -23.26
CA ALA A 3 15.64 -12.44 -22.80
C ALA A 3 14.13 -12.17 -23.07
N CYS A 4 13.75 -11.04 -23.69
CA CYS A 4 12.34 -10.59 -23.79
C CYS A 4 11.43 -11.32 -24.81
N GLN A 5 11.71 -12.56 -25.22
CA GLN A 5 10.86 -13.31 -26.17
C GLN A 5 10.63 -14.78 -25.75
N LYS A 6 9.89 -14.99 -24.65
CA LYS A 6 9.29 -16.30 -24.31
C LYS A 6 7.84 -16.24 -23.79
N LEU A 7 7.09 -15.18 -24.10
CA LEU A 7 5.62 -15.15 -23.96
C LEU A 7 4.93 -15.73 -25.21
N GLY A 8 5.41 -16.88 -25.69
CA GLY A 8 4.74 -17.66 -26.74
C GLY A 8 3.79 -18.67 -26.12
N GLN A 9 2.50 -18.63 -26.49
CA GLN A 9 1.48 -19.55 -25.97
C GLN A 9 1.88 -21.02 -26.17
N ARG A 10 2.06 -21.76 -25.08
CA ARG A 10 2.12 -23.22 -25.10
C ARG A 10 1.36 -23.79 -23.91
N ASN A 11 0.29 -24.53 -24.20
CA ASN A 11 -0.47 -25.30 -23.21
C ASN A 11 0.39 -26.44 -22.64
N LYS A 12 1.25 -26.11 -21.67
CA LYS A 12 1.90 -27.08 -20.78
C LYS A 12 1.13 -27.08 -19.46
N ARG A 13 0.72 -28.27 -19.01
CA ARG A 13 0.14 -28.44 -17.67
C ARG A 13 1.12 -27.88 -16.65
N LEU A 14 0.68 -26.92 -15.83
CA LEU A 14 1.49 -26.36 -14.75
C LEU A 14 1.70 -27.42 -13.68
N PHE A 15 2.79 -28.18 -13.82
CA PHE A 15 3.31 -29.07 -12.79
C PHE A 15 3.87 -28.22 -11.64
N PHE A 16 2.97 -27.69 -10.81
CA PHE A 16 3.33 -27.24 -9.49
C PHE A 16 3.78 -28.47 -8.69
N PRO A 17 5.06 -28.57 -8.23
CA PRO A 17 5.42 -29.57 -7.24
C PRO A 17 4.63 -29.35 -5.94
N ASN A 18 4.72 -30.31 -5.02
CA ASN A 18 4.19 -30.12 -3.67
C ASN A 18 5.27 -29.42 -2.82
N PRO A 19 4.90 -28.51 -1.89
CA PRO A 19 5.87 -27.97 -0.95
C PRO A 19 6.52 -29.13 -0.15
N PRO A 20 7.79 -29.02 0.24
CA PRO A 20 8.52 -30.11 0.88
C PRO A 20 7.83 -30.54 2.17
N SER A 21 7.48 -31.83 2.26
CA SER A 21 6.76 -32.40 3.39
C SER A 21 7.67 -32.51 4.62
N ARG A 22 7.59 -31.51 5.51
CA ARG A 22 8.15 -31.58 6.87
C ARG A 22 7.16 -32.27 7.80
N ASN A 23 7.68 -33.15 8.67
CA ASN A 23 6.93 -33.74 9.79
C ASN A 23 6.81 -32.72 10.94
N ALA A 24 6.22 -31.56 10.68
CA ALA A 24 5.83 -30.57 11.69
C ALA A 24 4.33 -30.75 12.01
N SER A 25 3.97 -30.64 13.28
CA SER A 25 2.70 -31.15 13.82
C SER A 25 1.47 -30.47 13.23
N VAL A 26 1.50 -29.14 13.15
CA VAL A 26 0.47 -28.29 12.53
C VAL A 26 1.13 -27.01 11.99
N PRO A 27 0.83 -26.56 10.76
CA PRO A 27 1.14 -25.20 10.34
C PRO A 27 0.19 -24.22 11.06
N LEU A 28 0.76 -23.23 11.74
CA LEU A 28 0.06 -22.05 12.24
C LEU A 28 -0.04 -20.98 11.12
N PRO A 29 -0.84 -19.91 11.30
CA PRO A 29 -1.30 -19.04 10.22
C PRO A 29 -0.17 -18.42 9.40
N PRO A 30 -0.04 -18.75 8.10
CA PRO A 30 0.90 -18.06 7.24
C PRO A 30 0.46 -16.62 7.03
N GLN A 31 1.45 -15.76 6.86
CA GLN A 31 1.28 -14.35 6.56
C GLN A 31 1.89 -14.04 5.19
N PRO A 32 1.12 -14.17 4.09
CA PRO A 32 1.51 -13.67 2.78
C PRO A 32 1.34 -12.14 2.73
N ILE A 33 2.45 -11.43 2.52
CA ILE A 33 2.49 -10.02 2.15
C ILE A 33 2.89 -9.94 0.68
N PHE A 34 2.10 -9.29 -0.18
CA PHE A 34 2.41 -9.20 -1.60
C PHE A 34 2.35 -7.78 -2.16
N ARG A 35 3.23 -7.51 -3.15
CA ARG A 35 3.06 -6.39 -4.09
C ARG A 35 1.80 -6.64 -4.92
N HIS A 36 1.06 -5.59 -5.24
CA HIS A 36 -0.02 -5.63 -6.25
C HIS A 36 0.43 -6.27 -7.58
N GLY A 37 -0.55 -6.66 -8.40
CA GLY A 37 -0.29 -7.10 -9.76
C GLY A 37 0.22 -5.97 -10.67
N ASP A 38 0.50 -6.34 -11.92
CA ASP A 38 0.83 -5.42 -13.00
C ASP A 38 -0.18 -4.28 -13.17
N ARG A 39 0.34 -3.07 -13.44
CA ARG A 39 -0.41 -1.81 -13.45
C ARG A 39 0.11 -0.86 -14.54
N THR A 40 -0.66 0.18 -14.81
CA THR A 40 -0.23 1.34 -15.60
C THR A 40 0.86 2.15 -14.85
N PRO A 41 1.62 3.05 -15.52
CA PRO A 41 2.57 3.95 -14.86
C PRO A 41 1.91 4.76 -13.74
N VAL A 42 2.60 5.07 -12.64
CA VAL A 42 2.05 5.91 -11.56
C VAL A 42 2.16 7.41 -11.83
N GLU A 43 3.14 7.81 -12.64
CA GLU A 43 3.29 9.16 -13.17
C GLU A 43 4.06 9.08 -14.49
N ASN A 44 4.42 10.24 -15.04
CA ASN A 44 5.15 10.33 -16.30
C ASN A 44 6.33 11.32 -16.22
N PHE A 45 7.27 11.22 -17.16
CA PHE A 45 8.37 12.18 -17.32
C PHE A 45 8.08 13.19 -18.45
N PRO A 46 8.57 14.44 -18.36
CA PRO A 46 8.17 15.56 -19.25
C PRO A 46 8.21 15.31 -20.77
N THR A 47 9.07 14.42 -21.25
CA THR A 47 9.29 14.14 -22.69
C THR A 47 8.80 12.75 -23.12
N ALA A 48 8.01 12.07 -22.30
CA ALA A 48 7.46 10.75 -22.64
C ALA A 48 6.47 10.81 -23.81
N LEU A 49 6.36 9.70 -24.54
CA LEU A 49 5.56 9.62 -25.76
C LEU A 49 4.06 9.45 -25.48
N HIS A 50 3.70 8.65 -24.47
CA HIS A 50 2.33 8.26 -24.17
C HIS A 50 1.81 9.00 -22.94
N LYS A 51 0.58 9.47 -23.00
CA LYS A 51 -0.11 10.24 -21.95
C LYS A 51 -1.04 9.35 -21.15
N GLU A 52 -1.56 9.88 -20.04
CA GLU A 52 -2.54 9.19 -19.22
C GLU A 52 -3.79 8.77 -20.01
N SER A 53 -4.21 9.59 -20.98
CA SER A 53 -5.32 9.32 -21.91
C SER A 53 -5.19 8.03 -22.70
N ASP A 54 -3.96 7.56 -22.90
CA ASP A 54 -3.65 6.45 -23.79
C ASP A 54 -3.71 5.12 -23.01
N TRP A 55 -3.73 5.20 -21.67
CA TRP A 55 -3.93 4.08 -20.76
C TRP A 55 -5.43 3.91 -20.46
N PRO A 56 -6.07 2.77 -20.78
CA PRO A 56 -7.53 2.62 -20.70
C PRO A 56 -8.18 2.77 -19.31
N GLN A 57 -7.39 2.92 -18.24
CA GLN A 57 -7.82 3.16 -16.86
C GLN A 57 -7.17 4.44 -16.25
N GLY A 58 -6.35 5.19 -16.99
CA GLY A 58 -5.47 6.21 -16.43
C GLY A 58 -4.25 5.65 -15.69
N PHE A 59 -3.56 6.48 -14.92
CA PHE A 59 -2.31 6.15 -14.21
C PHE A 59 -2.54 5.47 -12.85
N GLY A 60 -1.57 4.65 -12.46
CA GLY A 60 -1.51 3.95 -11.17
C GLY A 60 -2.50 2.78 -11.00
N GLN A 61 -3.19 2.35 -12.08
CA GLN A 61 -4.32 1.43 -12.04
C GLN A 61 -3.97 -0.02 -12.43
N LEU A 62 -4.65 -1.00 -11.81
CA LEU A 62 -4.39 -2.43 -12.03
C LEU A 62 -4.88 -2.89 -13.41
N THR A 63 -4.00 -3.51 -14.19
CA THR A 63 -4.35 -3.98 -15.54
C THR A 63 -5.02 -5.35 -15.51
N LYS A 64 -5.57 -5.78 -16.65
CA LYS A 64 -6.04 -7.16 -16.85
C LYS A 64 -4.92 -8.20 -16.61
N ILE A 65 -3.66 -7.85 -16.89
CA ILE A 65 -2.50 -8.69 -16.58
C ILE A 65 -2.32 -8.78 -15.06
N GLY A 66 -2.43 -7.66 -14.34
CA GLY A 66 -2.34 -7.63 -12.87
C GLY A 66 -3.43 -8.43 -12.17
N MET A 67 -4.68 -8.36 -12.66
CA MET A 67 -5.79 -9.18 -12.20
C MET A 67 -5.49 -10.68 -12.35
N GLN A 68 -5.07 -11.11 -13.55
CA GLN A 68 -4.74 -12.51 -13.83
C GLN A 68 -3.55 -13.00 -12.98
N GLN A 69 -2.52 -12.18 -12.82
CA GLN A 69 -1.38 -12.48 -11.94
C GLN A 69 -1.83 -12.75 -10.51
N GLN A 70 -2.68 -11.90 -9.94
CA GLN A 70 -3.14 -12.04 -8.56
C GLN A 70 -4.11 -13.21 -8.37
N TYR A 71 -5.00 -13.45 -9.32
CA TYR A 71 -5.84 -14.66 -9.36
C TYR A 71 -5.00 -15.95 -9.33
N GLU A 72 -3.94 -16.01 -10.14
CA GLU A 72 -2.96 -17.10 -10.10
C GLU A 72 -2.19 -17.19 -8.77
N LEU A 73 -1.87 -16.06 -8.11
CA LEU A 73 -1.24 -16.08 -6.78
C LEU A 73 -2.21 -16.67 -5.74
N GLY A 74 -3.48 -16.27 -5.76
CA GLY A 74 -4.53 -16.85 -4.94
C GLY A 74 -4.68 -18.35 -5.15
N ARG A 75 -4.64 -18.82 -6.41
CA ARG A 75 -4.64 -20.26 -6.74
C ARG A 75 -3.39 -20.98 -6.26
N TYR A 76 -2.21 -20.35 -6.29
CA TYR A 76 -0.98 -20.91 -5.73
C TYR A 76 -1.07 -21.05 -4.20
N VAL A 77 -1.49 -19.97 -3.50
CA VAL A 77 -1.74 -19.97 -2.05
C VAL A 77 -2.77 -21.05 -1.68
N ARG A 78 -3.81 -21.22 -2.51
CA ARG A 78 -4.82 -22.27 -2.33
C ARG A 78 -4.24 -23.67 -2.47
N LYS A 79 -3.32 -23.92 -3.41
CA LYS A 79 -2.64 -25.23 -3.48
C LYS A 79 -1.76 -25.43 -2.25
N ARG A 80 -0.92 -24.44 -1.90
CA ARG A 80 0.08 -24.55 -0.82
C ARG A 80 -0.56 -24.85 0.53
N TYR A 81 -1.70 -24.25 0.85
CA TYR A 81 -2.39 -24.43 2.14
C TYR A 81 -3.69 -25.25 2.03
N SER A 82 -3.81 -26.10 0.99
CA SER A 82 -5.02 -26.90 0.70
C SER A 82 -5.44 -27.85 1.82
N ASN A 83 -4.49 -28.35 2.61
CA ASN A 83 -4.73 -29.25 3.75
C ASN A 83 -4.95 -28.51 5.08
N PHE A 84 -4.95 -27.17 5.08
CA PHE A 84 -5.00 -26.34 6.29
C PHE A 84 -6.17 -25.34 6.26
N LEU A 85 -6.32 -24.59 5.17
CA LEU A 85 -7.48 -23.71 4.96
C LEU A 85 -8.71 -24.54 4.60
N SER A 86 -9.88 -24.14 5.13
CA SER A 86 -11.13 -24.83 4.85
C SER A 86 -11.48 -24.86 3.36
N ALA A 87 -12.25 -25.90 2.98
CA ALA A 87 -12.64 -26.15 1.60
C ALA A 87 -13.39 -24.95 0.96
N THR A 88 -14.10 -24.20 1.80
CA THR A 88 -14.94 -23.02 1.53
C THR A 88 -14.42 -21.81 2.34
N TYR A 89 -14.92 -20.60 2.04
CA TYR A 89 -14.59 -19.39 2.80
C TYR A 89 -15.15 -19.46 4.24
N ASN A 90 -14.37 -19.02 5.22
CA ASN A 90 -14.81 -18.86 6.61
C ASN A 90 -14.25 -17.56 7.20
N ARG A 91 -15.13 -16.64 7.63
CA ARG A 91 -14.75 -15.33 8.22
C ARG A 91 -13.89 -15.43 9.49
N GLN A 92 -13.92 -16.56 10.18
CA GLN A 92 -13.08 -16.82 11.35
C GLN A 92 -11.65 -17.23 10.92
N GLU A 93 -11.47 -17.86 9.75
CA GLU A 93 -10.19 -18.38 9.29
C GLU A 93 -9.32 -17.35 8.55
N ILE A 94 -9.91 -16.42 7.77
CA ILE A 94 -9.15 -15.44 6.97
C ILE A 94 -9.43 -14.00 7.40
N PHE A 95 -8.36 -13.22 7.52
CA PHE A 95 -8.37 -11.75 7.49
C PHE A 95 -7.45 -11.30 6.35
N ILE A 96 -7.84 -10.22 5.67
CA ILE A 96 -7.05 -9.61 4.61
C ILE A 96 -7.15 -8.09 4.71
N GLN A 97 -6.00 -7.42 4.67
CA GLN A 97 -5.89 -5.97 4.67
C GLN A 97 -5.18 -5.51 3.39
N SER A 98 -5.61 -4.36 2.88
CA SER A 98 -4.98 -3.62 1.78
C SER A 98 -4.58 -2.23 2.26
N THR A 99 -3.57 -1.64 1.60
CA THR A 99 -3.44 -0.18 1.55
C THR A 99 -4.62 0.43 0.79
N ASP A 100 -4.87 1.72 1.01
CA ASP A 100 -5.97 2.49 0.41
C ASP A 100 -5.64 2.95 -1.03
N TYR A 101 -5.42 1.99 -1.93
CA TYR A 101 -5.18 2.22 -3.35
C TYR A 101 -5.93 1.19 -4.19
N ASP A 102 -6.64 1.63 -5.24
CA ASP A 102 -7.40 0.73 -6.15
C ASP A 102 -6.59 -0.49 -6.58
N ARG A 103 -5.34 -0.29 -6.99
CA ARG A 103 -4.44 -1.36 -7.43
C ARG A 103 -4.17 -2.45 -6.37
N THR A 104 -4.12 -2.13 -5.09
CA THR A 104 -3.92 -3.09 -4.00
C THR A 104 -5.25 -3.71 -3.55
N ILE A 105 -6.34 -2.95 -3.56
CA ILE A 105 -7.69 -3.42 -3.24
C ILE A 105 -8.17 -4.42 -4.30
N MET A 106 -8.07 -4.08 -5.58
CA MET A 106 -8.39 -4.95 -6.72
C MET A 106 -7.46 -6.16 -6.79
N SER A 107 -6.18 -6.01 -6.41
CA SER A 107 -5.25 -7.15 -6.28
C SER A 107 -5.70 -8.12 -5.20
N ALA A 108 -6.15 -7.62 -4.04
CA ALA A 108 -6.71 -8.44 -2.98
C ALA A 108 -7.98 -9.17 -3.44
N GLN A 109 -8.90 -8.49 -4.11
CA GLN A 109 -10.13 -9.09 -4.65
C GLN A 109 -9.84 -10.20 -5.69
N ALA A 110 -8.94 -9.95 -6.64
CA ALA A 110 -8.53 -10.94 -7.62
C ALA A 110 -7.83 -12.16 -6.99
N HIS A 111 -6.96 -11.93 -6.00
CA HIS A 111 -6.34 -12.98 -5.20
C HIS A 111 -7.38 -13.83 -4.46
N LEU A 112 -8.38 -13.20 -3.83
CA LEU A 112 -9.45 -13.90 -3.11
C LEU A 112 -10.31 -14.75 -4.04
N ALA A 113 -10.60 -14.28 -5.26
CA ALA A 113 -11.29 -15.07 -6.28
C ALA A 113 -10.52 -16.34 -6.69
N GLY A 114 -9.19 -16.29 -6.69
CA GLY A 114 -8.33 -17.46 -6.91
C GLY A 114 -8.19 -18.38 -5.69
N LEU A 115 -8.31 -17.81 -4.48
CA LEU A 115 -8.11 -18.51 -3.21
C LEU A 115 -9.36 -19.23 -2.69
N PHE A 116 -10.54 -18.60 -2.84
CA PHE A 116 -11.83 -19.10 -2.33
C PHE A 116 -12.95 -19.03 -3.40
N PRO A 117 -12.80 -19.67 -4.58
CA PRO A 117 -13.93 -19.85 -5.49
C PRO A 117 -15.07 -20.59 -4.75
N PRO A 118 -16.34 -20.15 -4.90
CA PRO A 118 -17.47 -20.69 -4.14
C PRO A 118 -17.73 -22.17 -4.49
N LYS A 119 -18.20 -22.93 -3.49
CA LYS A 119 -18.53 -24.35 -3.62
C LYS A 119 -19.78 -24.69 -2.81
N GLY A 120 -20.60 -25.61 -3.31
CA GLY A 120 -21.83 -26.03 -2.66
C GLY A 120 -22.72 -24.83 -2.33
N SER A 121 -23.16 -24.73 -1.08
CA SER A 121 -24.00 -23.64 -0.57
C SER A 121 -23.37 -22.23 -0.59
N GLN A 122 -22.08 -22.07 -0.92
CA GLN A 122 -21.49 -20.75 -1.19
C GLN A 122 -21.68 -20.25 -2.62
N ILE A 123 -22.20 -21.08 -3.53
CA ILE A 123 -22.56 -20.67 -4.89
C ILE A 123 -23.90 -19.93 -4.82
N TRP A 124 -23.85 -18.62 -4.55
CA TRP A 124 -25.02 -17.74 -4.51
C TRP A 124 -25.62 -17.49 -5.91
N ASN A 125 -24.81 -17.63 -6.97
CA ASN A 125 -25.22 -17.53 -8.37
C ASN A 125 -24.43 -18.55 -9.22
N PRO A 126 -25.08 -19.49 -9.93
CA PRO A 126 -24.39 -20.52 -10.70
C PRO A 126 -23.65 -20.00 -11.94
N GLN A 127 -23.99 -18.80 -12.44
CA GLN A 127 -23.30 -18.14 -13.55
C GLN A 127 -22.07 -17.35 -13.10
N ILE A 128 -21.95 -17.05 -11.80
CA ILE A 128 -20.87 -16.22 -11.23
C ILE A 128 -20.13 -17.02 -10.16
N LEU A 129 -19.07 -17.72 -10.56
CA LEU A 129 -18.21 -18.50 -9.66
C LEU A 129 -17.21 -17.61 -8.88
N TRP A 130 -17.76 -16.59 -8.22
CA TRP A 130 -17.10 -15.65 -7.32
C TRP A 130 -18.01 -15.40 -6.12
N GLN A 131 -17.44 -15.09 -4.95
CA GLN A 131 -18.19 -14.69 -3.76
C GLN A 131 -17.55 -13.45 -3.11
N PRO A 132 -18.36 -12.53 -2.54
CA PRO A 132 -17.83 -11.37 -1.84
C PRO A 132 -17.10 -11.81 -0.57
N ILE A 133 -15.82 -11.42 -0.47
CA ILE A 133 -14.99 -11.61 0.72
C ILE A 133 -14.44 -10.24 1.13
N PRO A 134 -14.60 -9.80 2.39
CA PRO A 134 -14.20 -8.46 2.80
C PRO A 134 -12.69 -8.26 2.72
N VAL A 135 -12.29 -7.19 2.03
CA VAL A 135 -10.95 -6.61 2.10
C VAL A 135 -11.02 -5.45 3.07
N HIS A 136 -10.25 -5.52 4.16
CA HIS A 136 -10.15 -4.42 5.11
C HIS A 136 -9.14 -3.38 4.58
N ILE A 137 -9.44 -2.11 4.79
CA ILE A 137 -8.59 -0.99 4.38
C ILE A 137 -8.39 -0.11 5.60
N LEU A 138 -7.18 0.45 5.75
CA LEU A 138 -6.94 1.58 6.65
C LEU A 138 -6.69 2.81 5.76
N PRO A 139 -7.27 3.98 6.07
CA PRO A 139 -6.94 5.22 5.37
C PRO A 139 -5.44 5.47 5.40
N GLU A 140 -4.88 6.06 4.35
CA GLU A 140 -3.42 6.26 4.21
C GLU A 140 -2.76 6.95 5.42
N SER A 141 -3.43 7.94 6.01
CA SER A 141 -2.98 8.66 7.22
C SER A 141 -2.99 7.82 8.52
N GLN A 142 -3.49 6.58 8.47
CA GLN A 142 -3.56 5.62 9.56
C GLN A 142 -2.77 4.34 9.28
N ASP A 143 -2.38 4.06 8.03
CA ASP A 143 -1.64 2.85 7.67
C ASP A 143 -0.13 2.99 7.93
N GLN A 144 0.26 2.69 9.17
CA GLN A 144 1.66 2.64 9.62
C GLN A 144 2.35 1.29 9.37
N ILE A 145 1.72 0.34 8.66
CA ILE A 145 2.24 -1.04 8.56
C ILE A 145 2.32 -1.63 7.15
N LEU A 146 1.62 -1.08 6.16
CA LEU A 146 1.70 -1.53 4.76
C LEU A 146 2.15 -0.43 3.81
N HIS A 147 1.82 0.84 4.08
CA HIS A 147 2.30 1.94 3.25
C HIS A 147 3.70 2.38 3.69
N PHE A 148 4.66 2.37 2.76
CA PHE A 148 6.05 2.75 3.01
C PHE A 148 6.63 3.54 1.82
N PRO A 149 7.46 4.58 2.05
CA PRO A 149 7.88 5.08 3.36
C PRO A 149 6.70 5.69 4.15
N THR A 150 6.74 5.58 5.47
CA THR A 150 5.70 6.14 6.35
C THR A 150 5.65 7.67 6.25
N SER A 151 4.44 8.24 6.31
CA SER A 151 4.26 9.69 6.33
C SER A 151 4.76 10.31 7.63
N ASP A 152 5.01 11.62 7.59
CA ASP A 152 5.18 12.46 8.79
C ASP A 152 6.29 12.00 9.73
N CYS A 153 7.45 11.56 9.23
CA CYS A 153 8.57 11.13 10.09
C CYS A 153 9.82 12.00 9.87
N PRO A 154 9.93 13.18 10.50
CA PRO A 154 11.05 14.11 10.32
C PRO A 154 12.43 13.47 10.48
N ARG A 155 12.61 12.58 11.47
CA ARG A 155 13.88 11.85 11.65
C ARG A 155 14.21 10.93 10.48
N PHE A 156 13.22 10.40 9.77
CA PHE A 156 13.45 9.63 8.55
C PHE A 156 13.83 10.53 7.36
N ASP A 157 13.23 11.71 7.23
CA ASP A 157 13.63 12.69 6.21
C ASP A 157 15.06 13.21 6.43
N GLU A 158 15.47 13.43 7.68
CA GLU A 158 16.87 13.66 8.05
C GLU A 158 17.76 12.50 7.60
N LEU A 159 17.41 11.25 7.95
CA LEU A 159 18.15 10.06 7.53
C LEU A 159 18.25 9.89 6.01
N GLN A 160 17.25 10.35 5.25
CA GLN A 160 17.30 10.36 3.79
C GLN A 160 18.34 11.37 3.29
N ASN A 161 18.35 12.59 3.82
CA ASN A 161 19.35 13.61 3.51
C ASN A 161 20.78 13.18 3.93
N GLU A 162 20.94 12.65 5.14
CA GLU A 162 22.21 12.05 5.62
C GLU A 162 22.69 10.93 4.66
N THR A 163 21.76 10.12 4.13
CA THR A 163 22.08 9.05 3.17
C THR A 163 22.58 9.61 1.84
N GLN A 164 21.93 10.65 1.30
CA GLN A 164 22.40 11.29 0.05
C GLN A 164 23.80 11.88 0.21
N ALA A 165 24.11 12.48 1.37
CA ALA A 165 25.43 13.00 1.68
C ALA A 165 26.48 11.90 1.94
N SER A 166 26.06 10.69 2.31
CA SER A 166 26.98 9.63 2.75
C SER A 166 27.91 9.13 1.62
N ARG A 167 29.20 8.95 1.96
CA ARG A 167 30.20 8.34 1.05
C ARG A 167 29.77 6.95 0.57
N ALA A 168 29.04 6.19 1.39
CA ALA A 168 28.50 4.88 1.06
C ALA A 168 27.42 4.91 -0.04
N PHE A 169 26.67 6.00 -0.16
CA PHE A 169 25.74 6.23 -1.27
C PHE A 169 26.46 6.84 -2.48
N GLN A 170 27.26 7.89 -2.28
CA GLN A 170 27.97 8.59 -3.36
C GLN A 170 28.90 7.65 -4.16
N ASN A 171 29.63 6.75 -3.49
CA ASN A 171 30.45 5.73 -4.17
C ASN A 171 29.62 4.78 -5.07
N ARG A 172 28.34 4.55 -4.77
CA ARG A 172 27.44 3.71 -5.58
C ARG A 172 26.78 4.47 -6.72
N LEU A 173 26.54 5.78 -6.53
CA LEU A 173 25.92 6.66 -7.53
C LEU A 173 26.94 7.20 -8.55
N GLN A 174 28.20 7.40 -8.15
CA GLN A 174 29.25 8.00 -9.00
C GLN A 174 29.40 7.35 -10.39
N PRO A 175 29.37 6.00 -10.55
CA PRO A 175 29.48 5.37 -11.87
C PRO A 175 28.34 5.71 -12.83
N TYR A 176 27.20 6.18 -12.31
CA TYR A 176 26.04 6.58 -13.10
C TYR A 176 26.00 8.08 -13.42
N MET A 177 26.92 8.91 -12.92
CA MET A 177 26.83 10.37 -13.07
C MET A 177 26.85 10.85 -14.53
N GLY A 178 27.62 10.18 -15.41
CA GLY A 178 27.57 10.46 -16.86
C GLY A 178 26.23 10.08 -17.46
N PHE A 179 25.69 8.91 -17.09
CA PHE A 179 24.40 8.42 -17.55
C PHE A 179 23.23 9.29 -17.08
N LEU A 180 23.25 9.77 -15.82
CA LEU A 180 22.23 10.70 -15.29
C LEU A 180 22.21 12.04 -16.03
N LYS A 181 23.36 12.53 -16.51
CA LYS A 181 23.43 13.71 -17.39
C LYS A 181 22.76 13.44 -18.76
N THR A 182 22.96 12.27 -19.33
CA THR A 182 22.30 11.84 -20.58
C THR A 182 20.79 11.68 -20.38
N MET A 183 20.35 11.05 -19.28
CA MET A 183 18.94 10.88 -18.95
C MET A 183 18.23 12.21 -18.68
N ALA A 184 18.91 13.20 -18.09
CA ALA A 184 18.34 14.54 -17.90
C ALA A 184 17.92 15.17 -19.25
N ALA A 185 18.82 15.17 -20.25
CA ALA A 185 18.53 15.68 -21.59
C ALA A 185 17.39 14.92 -22.29
N HIS A 186 17.31 13.59 -22.12
CA HIS A 186 16.27 12.77 -22.74
C HIS A 186 14.91 12.82 -22.05
N THR A 187 14.86 13.10 -20.73
CA THR A 187 13.62 13.03 -19.92
C THR A 187 13.00 14.39 -19.61
N GLY A 188 13.74 15.49 -19.82
CA GLY A 188 13.31 16.85 -19.47
C GLY A 188 13.46 17.20 -17.99
N TYR A 189 13.99 16.31 -17.15
CA TYR A 189 14.37 16.63 -15.77
C TYR A 189 15.79 17.20 -15.70
N ASN A 190 16.07 18.03 -14.69
CA ASN A 190 17.45 18.45 -14.39
C ASN A 190 18.24 17.32 -13.69
N VAL A 191 19.57 17.38 -13.76
CA VAL A 191 20.47 16.32 -13.25
C VAL A 191 20.38 16.18 -11.72
N GLU A 192 20.12 17.25 -10.97
CA GLU A 192 20.03 17.19 -9.50
C GLU A 192 18.74 16.48 -9.03
N THR A 193 17.62 16.69 -9.73
CA THR A 193 16.39 15.90 -9.57
C THR A 193 16.64 14.40 -9.81
N LEU A 194 17.47 14.03 -10.78
CA LEU A 194 17.78 12.62 -11.07
C LEU A 194 18.85 12.02 -10.14
N LYS A 195 19.75 12.82 -9.56
CA LYS A 195 20.69 12.40 -8.51
C LYS A 195 20.00 12.13 -7.17
N ALA A 196 18.96 12.91 -6.85
CA ALA A 196 18.20 12.81 -5.62
C ALA A 196 17.26 11.58 -5.60
N LEU A 197 17.81 10.36 -5.61
CA LEU A 197 17.04 9.12 -5.81
C LEU A 197 15.87 8.94 -4.84
N HIS A 198 15.98 9.45 -3.62
CA HIS A 198 14.91 9.46 -2.61
C HIS A 198 13.63 10.20 -3.04
N LYS A 199 13.68 11.05 -4.08
CA LYS A 199 12.53 11.74 -4.68
C LYS A 199 11.88 10.96 -5.82
N PHE A 200 12.24 9.68 -5.97
CA PHE A 200 11.69 8.69 -6.90
C PHE A 200 11.73 9.00 -8.41
N LYS A 201 12.02 10.21 -8.89
CA LYS A 201 11.96 10.53 -10.35
C LYS A 201 12.77 9.58 -11.24
N THR A 202 13.98 9.19 -10.83
CA THR A 202 14.79 8.18 -11.55
C THR A 202 14.21 6.77 -11.49
N TRP A 203 13.47 6.42 -10.43
CA TRP A 203 12.66 5.19 -10.39
C TRP A 203 11.48 5.32 -11.35
N ASN A 204 10.75 6.43 -11.30
CA ASN A 204 9.50 6.59 -12.03
C ASN A 204 9.71 6.58 -13.56
N ILE A 205 10.80 7.15 -14.08
CA ILE A 205 11.18 6.98 -15.50
C ILE A 205 11.35 5.49 -15.86
N TYR A 206 12.03 4.70 -15.00
CA TYR A 206 12.17 3.25 -15.22
C TYR A 206 10.81 2.54 -15.19
N ASP A 207 9.96 2.92 -14.24
CA ASP A 207 8.64 2.32 -14.03
C ASP A 207 7.67 2.60 -15.19
N THR A 208 7.65 3.84 -15.70
CA THR A 208 6.90 4.22 -16.92
C THR A 208 7.35 3.36 -18.11
N LEU A 209 8.65 3.38 -18.45
CA LEU A 209 9.20 2.63 -19.58
C LEU A 209 9.00 1.11 -19.43
N LEU A 210 9.04 0.58 -18.20
CA LEU A 210 8.76 -0.82 -17.92
C LEU A 210 7.28 -1.17 -18.16
N CYS A 211 6.35 -0.33 -17.69
CA CYS A 211 4.92 -0.54 -17.92
C CYS A 211 4.57 -0.44 -19.42
N GLU A 212 5.09 0.58 -20.11
CA GLU A 212 4.99 0.73 -21.58
C GLU A 212 5.50 -0.52 -22.30
N SER A 213 6.70 -1.00 -21.94
CA SER A 213 7.32 -2.18 -22.53
C SER A 213 6.52 -3.46 -22.31
N ILE A 214 5.94 -3.67 -21.11
CA ILE A 214 5.09 -4.83 -20.79
C ILE A 214 3.82 -4.82 -21.65
N HIS A 215 3.28 -3.64 -21.96
CA HIS A 215 2.06 -3.45 -22.73
C HIS A 215 2.30 -3.28 -24.24
N ASN A 216 3.55 -3.38 -24.70
CA ASN A 216 3.97 -3.23 -26.11
C ASN A 216 3.74 -1.83 -26.69
N TYR A 217 3.76 -0.78 -25.87
CA TYR A 217 3.84 0.60 -26.36
C TYR A 217 5.22 0.86 -26.97
N THR A 218 5.28 1.74 -27.98
CA THR A 218 6.54 2.19 -28.59
C THR A 218 7.34 3.00 -27.58
N LEU A 219 8.48 2.47 -27.12
CA LEU A 219 9.40 3.21 -26.26
C LEU A 219 10.12 4.32 -27.04
N PRO A 220 10.60 5.40 -26.37
CA PRO A 220 11.52 6.35 -26.98
C PRO A 220 12.78 5.67 -27.54
N GLU A 221 13.33 6.16 -28.66
CA GLU A 221 14.50 5.56 -29.33
C GLU A 221 15.72 5.38 -28.41
N TRP A 222 15.90 6.29 -27.45
CA TRP A 222 16.98 6.25 -26.46
C TRP A 222 16.80 5.17 -25.38
N ALA A 223 15.59 4.61 -25.19
CA ALA A 223 15.27 3.63 -24.15
C ALA A 223 15.68 2.19 -24.52
N SER A 224 16.93 2.02 -24.97
CA SER A 224 17.48 0.73 -25.38
C SER A 224 17.57 -0.28 -24.24
N GLN A 225 17.78 -1.57 -24.57
CA GLN A 225 17.93 -2.64 -23.55
C GLN A 225 19.08 -2.36 -22.56
N GLU A 226 20.14 -1.65 -22.98
CA GLU A 226 21.24 -1.24 -22.09
C GLU A 226 20.82 -0.09 -21.17
N VAL A 227 20.09 0.89 -21.69
CA VAL A 227 19.57 2.03 -20.92
C VAL A 227 18.57 1.54 -19.88
N MET A 228 17.63 0.67 -20.26
CA MET A 228 16.70 0.02 -19.33
C MET A 228 17.45 -0.78 -18.24
N GLY A 229 18.50 -1.52 -18.60
CA GLY A 229 19.34 -2.24 -17.63
C GLY A 229 20.21 -1.35 -16.73
N LYS A 230 20.41 -0.06 -17.06
CA LYS A 230 21.03 0.95 -16.19
C LYS A 230 19.98 1.63 -15.30
N MET A 231 18.80 1.92 -15.85
CA MET A 231 17.64 2.45 -15.14
C MET A 231 17.13 1.49 -14.06
N GLU A 232 17.03 0.18 -14.33
CA GLU A 232 16.67 -0.84 -13.34
C GLU A 232 17.62 -0.81 -12.13
N LYS A 233 18.93 -0.73 -12.38
CA LYS A 233 19.96 -0.68 -11.33
C LYS A 233 19.87 0.60 -10.50
N LEU A 234 19.52 1.73 -11.11
CA LEU A 234 19.29 2.99 -10.39
C LEU A 234 18.00 2.99 -9.57
N ALA A 235 16.92 2.37 -10.08
CA ALA A 235 15.69 2.17 -9.33
C ALA A 235 15.89 1.20 -8.15
N ALA A 236 16.64 0.10 -8.34
CA ALA A 236 17.05 -0.80 -7.27
C ALA A 236 17.96 -0.10 -6.24
N LEU A 237 18.91 0.74 -6.69
CA LEU A 237 19.74 1.58 -5.81
C LEU A 237 18.88 2.60 -5.05
N SER A 238 17.82 3.14 -5.66
CA SER A 238 16.87 4.03 -4.99
C SER A 238 16.19 3.30 -3.83
N LEU A 239 15.61 2.11 -4.05
CA LEU A 239 15.02 1.28 -2.99
C LEU A 239 16.03 0.94 -1.89
N GLN A 240 17.26 0.54 -2.25
CA GLN A 240 18.33 0.28 -1.28
C GLN A 240 18.71 1.52 -0.46
N SER A 241 18.72 2.70 -1.09
CA SER A 241 19.03 3.97 -0.41
C SER A 241 17.90 4.42 0.51
N LEU A 242 16.65 4.09 0.19
CA LEU A 242 15.47 4.46 0.96
C LEU A 242 15.46 3.80 2.34
N PHE A 243 15.62 2.48 2.42
CA PHE A 243 15.53 1.74 3.70
C PHE A 243 16.88 1.27 4.25
N GLY A 244 17.98 1.43 3.50
CA GLY A 244 19.32 1.00 3.89
C GLY A 244 20.43 1.92 3.40
N ILE A 245 21.56 1.31 3.00
CA ILE A 245 22.86 1.92 2.64
C ILE A 245 23.57 2.66 3.78
N TYR A 246 22.85 3.50 4.52
CA TYR A 246 23.35 4.32 5.61
C TYR A 246 22.36 4.28 6.78
N LYS A 247 22.87 4.07 8.00
CA LYS A 247 22.07 3.90 9.24
C LYS A 247 20.87 2.93 9.10
N THR A 248 21.03 1.83 8.35
CA THR A 248 19.97 0.85 8.03
C THR A 248 19.13 0.40 9.23
N LYS A 249 19.73 0.21 10.42
CA LYS A 249 18.99 -0.17 11.63
C LYS A 249 17.98 0.91 12.06
N GLU A 250 18.42 2.17 12.10
CA GLU A 250 17.59 3.32 12.49
C GLU A 250 16.45 3.54 11.47
N LYS A 251 16.77 3.45 10.18
CA LYS A 251 15.76 3.43 9.11
C LYS A 251 14.76 2.29 9.28
N SER A 252 15.22 1.08 9.61
CA SER A 252 14.35 -0.07 9.83
C SER A 252 13.42 0.15 11.02
N GLN A 253 13.92 0.73 12.12
CA GLN A 253 13.14 1.10 13.31
C GLN A 253 11.99 2.08 13.01
N LEU A 254 12.18 3.00 12.06
CA LEU A 254 11.17 3.98 11.64
C LEU A 254 10.28 3.51 10.48
N GLN A 255 10.62 2.40 9.83
CA GLN A 255 9.97 1.90 8.60
C GLN A 255 9.56 0.41 8.76
N GLY A 256 10.17 -0.51 8.01
CA GLY A 256 9.74 -1.92 7.95
C GLY A 256 9.71 -2.67 9.29
N GLY A 257 10.41 -2.18 10.31
CA GLY A 257 10.33 -2.66 11.69
C GLY A 257 8.93 -2.59 12.30
N LEU A 258 8.07 -1.68 11.83
CA LEU A 258 6.65 -1.61 12.18
C LEU A 258 5.89 -2.85 11.69
N LEU A 259 6.10 -3.25 10.43
CA LEU A 259 5.51 -4.46 9.85
C LEU A 259 6.12 -5.73 10.48
N VAL A 260 7.42 -5.75 10.78
CA VAL A 260 8.06 -6.84 11.54
C VAL A 260 7.43 -6.99 12.94
N ASN A 261 7.15 -5.88 13.63
CA ASN A 261 6.45 -5.87 14.90
C ASN A 261 5.01 -6.40 14.79
N ALA A 262 4.27 -6.01 13.74
CA ALA A 262 2.93 -6.53 13.46
C ALA A 262 2.94 -8.05 13.20
N ILE A 263 3.82 -8.52 12.31
CA ILE A 263 3.98 -9.95 11.97
C ILE A 263 4.34 -10.77 13.21
N LEU A 264 5.26 -10.28 14.06
CA LEU A 264 5.65 -10.94 15.31
C LEU A 264 4.53 -10.95 16.35
N LYS A 265 3.76 -9.86 16.48
CA LYS A 265 2.56 -9.81 17.33
C LYS A 265 1.51 -10.81 16.85
N ASP A 266 1.32 -10.96 15.55
CA ASP A 266 0.35 -11.90 14.97
C ASP A 266 0.79 -13.35 15.13
N ILE A 267 2.07 -13.65 14.94
CA ILE A 267 2.69 -14.95 15.29
C ILE A 267 2.44 -15.29 16.78
N LYS A 268 2.67 -14.34 17.70
CA LYS A 268 2.43 -14.55 19.14
C LYS A 268 0.95 -14.61 19.53
N GLN A 269 0.05 -14.12 18.68
CA GLN A 269 -1.40 -14.28 18.85
C GLN A 269 -1.89 -15.61 18.27
N ALA A 270 -1.26 -16.15 17.22
CA ALA A 270 -1.62 -17.44 16.62
C ALA A 270 -1.49 -18.64 17.57
N ILE A 271 -0.53 -18.58 18.49
CA ILE A 271 -0.26 -19.63 19.49
C ILE A 271 -1.35 -19.71 20.58
N LYS A 272 -2.23 -18.71 20.69
CA LYS A 272 -3.30 -18.69 21.69
C LYS A 272 -4.46 -19.61 21.25
N PRO A 273 -4.91 -20.59 22.06
CA PRO A 273 -5.97 -21.54 21.68
C PRO A 273 -7.32 -20.90 21.30
N SER A 274 -7.58 -19.66 21.71
CA SER A 274 -8.77 -18.89 21.32
C SER A 274 -8.71 -18.32 19.90
N ASN A 275 -7.54 -18.34 19.25
CA ASN A 275 -7.36 -17.75 17.93
C ASN A 275 -7.77 -18.72 16.81
N LYS A 276 -8.90 -18.43 16.17
CA LYS A 276 -9.44 -19.22 15.05
C LYS A 276 -8.92 -18.79 13.68
N ARG A 277 -8.07 -17.76 13.62
CA ARG A 277 -7.44 -17.29 12.38
C ARG A 277 -6.52 -18.39 11.86
N LYS A 278 -6.62 -18.71 10.57
CA LYS A 278 -5.73 -19.61 9.82
C LYS A 278 -4.89 -18.91 8.76
N ILE A 279 -5.21 -17.69 8.33
CA ILE A 279 -4.36 -16.92 7.39
C ILE A 279 -4.58 -15.42 7.55
N ARG A 280 -3.51 -14.63 7.45
CA ARG A 280 -3.58 -13.17 7.44
C ARG A 280 -2.85 -12.61 6.22
N ILE A 281 -3.60 -12.06 5.29
CA ILE A 281 -3.10 -11.60 3.99
C ILE A 281 -2.91 -10.08 4.02
N TYR A 282 -1.83 -9.59 3.42
CA TYR A 282 -1.50 -8.19 3.35
C TYR A 282 -1.19 -7.78 1.89
N SER A 283 -2.05 -6.94 1.29
CA SER A 283 -1.95 -6.44 -0.09
C SER A 283 -1.34 -5.03 -0.10
N ALA A 284 -0.17 -4.88 -0.73
CA ALA A 284 0.64 -3.68 -0.60
C ALA A 284 1.59 -3.46 -1.81
N HIS A 285 2.76 -2.88 -1.58
CA HIS A 285 3.65 -2.34 -2.61
C HIS A 285 5.03 -3.02 -2.65
N ASP A 286 5.82 -2.69 -3.67
CA ASP A 286 7.25 -3.03 -3.76
C ASP A 286 8.05 -2.42 -2.61
N THR A 287 7.76 -1.16 -2.25
CA THR A 287 8.34 -0.49 -1.08
C THR A 287 8.05 -1.24 0.21
N THR A 288 6.85 -1.82 0.38
CA THR A 288 6.48 -2.65 1.53
C THR A 288 7.34 -3.89 1.65
N ILE A 289 7.51 -4.63 0.55
CA ILE A 289 8.38 -5.83 0.52
C ILE A 289 9.84 -5.44 0.75
N GLY A 290 10.30 -4.34 0.15
CA GLY A 290 11.67 -3.82 0.33
C GLY A 290 11.96 -3.41 1.77
N ALA A 291 11.09 -2.60 2.39
CA ALA A 291 11.20 -2.16 3.78
C ALA A 291 11.25 -3.35 4.74
N LEU A 292 10.35 -4.32 4.57
CA LEU A 292 10.28 -5.53 5.37
C LEU A 292 11.54 -6.40 5.23
N GLN A 293 11.97 -6.68 4.01
CA GLN A 293 13.15 -7.51 3.77
C GLN A 293 14.46 -6.81 4.18
N MET A 294 14.54 -5.47 4.15
CA MET A 294 15.71 -4.74 4.67
C MET A 294 15.71 -4.66 6.20
N ALA A 295 14.54 -4.49 6.85
CA ALA A 295 14.43 -4.56 8.31
C ALA A 295 14.81 -5.95 8.87
N LEU A 296 14.54 -7.01 8.11
CA LEU A 296 14.97 -8.39 8.44
C LEU A 296 16.38 -8.74 7.92
N ASN A 297 17.05 -7.84 7.19
CA ASN A 297 18.35 -8.06 6.55
C ASN A 297 18.41 -9.32 5.66
N ILE A 298 17.35 -9.54 4.87
CA ILE A 298 17.18 -10.64 3.89
C ILE A 298 16.91 -10.15 2.45
N PHE A 299 16.95 -8.84 2.21
CA PHE A 299 16.69 -8.24 0.89
C PHE A 299 17.77 -8.62 -0.14
N ASN A 300 17.34 -9.17 -1.28
CA ASN A 300 18.25 -9.69 -2.31
C ASN A 300 18.86 -8.61 -3.25
N GLY A 301 18.56 -7.33 -2.99
CA GLY A 301 19.10 -6.21 -3.76
C GLY A 301 18.37 -5.90 -5.08
N LYS A 302 17.31 -6.63 -5.44
CA LYS A 302 16.51 -6.43 -6.67
C LYS A 302 15.14 -5.83 -6.34
N LEU A 303 14.56 -5.08 -7.28
CA LEU A 303 13.18 -4.60 -7.15
C LEU A 303 12.19 -5.78 -7.02
N PRO A 304 11.21 -5.73 -6.10
CA PRO A 304 10.14 -6.72 -6.04
C PRO A 304 9.27 -6.69 -7.32
N PRO A 305 9.23 -7.76 -8.13
CA PRO A 305 8.40 -7.79 -9.34
C PRO A 305 6.89 -7.79 -8.99
N TYR A 306 6.04 -7.56 -9.99
CA TYR A 306 4.58 -7.63 -9.79
C TYR A 306 4.15 -8.98 -9.22
N ARG A 307 3.19 -8.95 -8.27
CA ARG A 307 2.77 -10.09 -7.43
C ARG A 307 3.83 -10.69 -6.49
N ALA A 308 5.04 -10.14 -6.39
CA ALA A 308 6.07 -10.65 -5.49
C ALA A 308 5.53 -10.80 -4.06
N CYS A 309 5.62 -12.00 -3.50
CA CYS A 309 4.97 -12.38 -2.25
C CYS A 309 5.99 -12.90 -1.23
N GLN A 310 6.12 -12.19 -0.11
CA GLN A 310 6.83 -12.66 1.07
C GLN A 310 5.86 -13.49 1.93
N PHE A 311 6.29 -14.67 2.34
CA PHE A 311 5.58 -15.53 3.29
C PHE A 311 6.36 -15.59 4.60
N PHE A 312 5.62 -15.59 5.70
CA PHE A 312 6.06 -16.10 7.01
C PHE A 312 5.18 -17.29 7.33
N GLU A 313 5.77 -18.40 7.73
CA GLU A 313 5.08 -19.62 8.09
C GLU A 313 5.52 -20.03 9.49
N LEU A 314 4.55 -20.21 10.39
CA LEU A 314 4.78 -20.60 11.77
C LEU A 314 4.47 -22.09 11.88
N TYR A 315 5.38 -22.88 12.41
CA TYR A 315 5.23 -24.33 12.57
C TYR A 315 5.26 -24.70 14.04
N GLN A 316 4.36 -25.60 14.46
CA GLN A 316 4.53 -26.32 15.72
C GLN A 316 5.43 -27.54 15.50
N GLU A 317 6.51 -27.61 16.25
CA GLU A 317 7.49 -28.70 16.20
C GLU A 317 7.06 -29.84 17.14
N ASN A 318 7.56 -31.06 16.90
CA ASN A 318 7.15 -32.26 17.65
C ASN A 318 7.53 -32.24 19.15
N ASN A 319 8.37 -31.30 19.58
CA ASN A 319 8.69 -31.02 20.98
C ASN A 319 7.81 -29.93 21.61
N GLY A 320 6.70 -29.55 20.96
CA GLY A 320 5.75 -28.53 21.41
C GLY A 320 6.21 -27.08 21.22
N HIS A 321 7.46 -26.84 20.78
CA HIS A 321 7.99 -25.51 20.52
C HIS A 321 7.55 -25.00 19.14
N TYR A 322 7.83 -23.73 18.83
CA TYR A 322 7.47 -23.11 17.57
C TYR A 322 8.69 -22.64 16.77
N SER A 323 8.62 -22.78 15.44
CA SER A 323 9.62 -22.22 14.52
C SER A 323 8.98 -21.37 13.42
N VAL A 324 9.72 -20.38 12.94
CA VAL A 324 9.32 -19.49 11.83
C VAL A 324 10.19 -19.82 10.62
N GLU A 325 9.55 -20.17 9.52
CA GLU A 325 10.15 -20.24 8.19
C GLU A 325 9.73 -19.03 7.34
N MET A 326 10.61 -18.58 6.45
CA MET A 326 10.35 -17.45 5.56
C MET A 326 10.58 -17.86 4.11
N PHE A 327 9.70 -17.43 3.21
CA PHE A 327 9.85 -17.73 1.78
C PHE A 327 9.51 -16.50 0.94
N TYR A 328 10.18 -16.35 -0.21
CA TYR A 328 9.92 -15.24 -1.14
C TYR A 328 9.63 -15.76 -2.54
N ARG A 329 8.40 -15.50 -3.02
CA ARG A 329 7.96 -15.87 -4.36
C ARG A 329 8.01 -14.66 -5.28
N ASN A 330 9.14 -14.48 -5.94
CA ASN A 330 9.37 -13.45 -6.98
C ASN A 330 9.52 -14.04 -8.40
N ASP A 331 9.53 -15.36 -8.54
CA ASP A 331 9.30 -16.07 -9.81
C ASP A 331 7.91 -16.73 -9.78
N THR A 332 7.40 -17.06 -10.96
CA THR A 332 6.13 -17.75 -11.19
C THR A 332 6.31 -19.19 -11.69
N LEU A 333 7.50 -19.49 -12.26
CA LEU A 333 7.89 -20.79 -12.81
C LEU A 333 8.64 -21.68 -11.80
N ALA A 334 9.10 -21.10 -10.69
CA ALA A 334 9.78 -21.77 -9.60
C ALA A 334 8.98 -21.70 -8.28
N ASP A 335 9.33 -22.60 -7.35
CA ASP A 335 8.86 -22.51 -5.97
C ASP A 335 9.42 -21.27 -5.25
N PRO A 336 8.78 -20.80 -4.17
CA PRO A 336 9.28 -19.69 -3.36
C PRO A 336 10.68 -19.96 -2.80
N TYR A 337 11.60 -19.02 -2.98
CA TYR A 337 12.96 -19.12 -2.45
C TYR A 337 12.92 -19.11 -0.91
N PRO A 338 13.51 -20.10 -0.21
CA PRO A 338 13.61 -20.08 1.24
C PRO A 338 14.56 -18.97 1.69
N LEU A 339 14.12 -18.14 2.62
CA LEU A 339 14.91 -17.06 3.23
C LEU A 339 15.29 -17.43 4.66
N ARG A 340 16.51 -17.06 5.06
CA ARG A 340 17.08 -17.35 6.38
C ARG A 340 17.41 -16.04 7.09
N LEU A 341 16.82 -15.83 8.27
CA LEU A 341 17.14 -14.67 9.11
C LEU A 341 18.62 -14.76 9.53
N PRO A 342 19.45 -13.70 9.36
CA PRO A 342 20.86 -13.73 9.76
C PRO A 342 21.04 -14.12 11.24
N GLY A 343 22.00 -15.01 11.51
CA GLY A 343 22.19 -15.61 12.84
C GLY A 343 21.25 -16.78 13.19
N CYS A 344 20.28 -17.11 12.34
CA CYS A 344 19.34 -18.22 12.54
C CYS A 344 19.44 -19.32 11.47
N THR A 345 18.74 -20.42 11.73
CA THR A 345 18.41 -21.50 10.77
C THR A 345 17.22 -21.11 9.89
N SER A 346 16.99 -21.81 8.78
CA SER A 346 15.86 -21.52 7.86
C SER A 346 14.50 -21.72 8.55
N SER A 347 14.39 -22.78 9.35
CA SER A 347 13.41 -22.93 10.43
C SER A 347 14.03 -22.30 11.68
N CYS A 348 13.60 -21.07 12.00
CA CYS A 348 14.16 -20.28 13.08
C CYS A 348 13.30 -20.41 14.34
N PRO A 349 13.79 -20.95 15.48
CA PRO A 349 13.00 -21.06 16.71
C PRO A 349 12.42 -19.70 17.11
N LEU A 350 11.13 -19.65 17.46
CA LEU A 350 10.39 -18.40 17.60
C LEU A 350 11.03 -17.41 18.57
N GLU A 351 11.50 -17.87 19.72
CA GLU A 351 12.13 -17.02 20.73
C GLU A 351 13.46 -16.44 20.22
N LYS A 352 14.19 -17.19 19.39
CA LYS A 352 15.39 -16.71 18.70
C LYS A 352 15.06 -15.75 17.55
N PHE A 353 13.99 -16.00 16.79
CA PHE A 353 13.47 -15.05 15.80
C PHE A 353 13.11 -13.72 16.48
N ALA A 354 12.33 -13.77 17.56
CA ALA A 354 11.91 -12.60 18.34
C ALA A 354 13.10 -11.82 18.91
N ALA A 355 14.13 -12.50 19.42
CA ALA A 355 15.36 -11.87 19.88
C ALA A 355 16.12 -11.18 18.74
N LEU A 356 16.31 -11.87 17.60
CA LEU A 356 17.03 -11.35 16.44
C LEU A 356 16.36 -10.13 15.78
N VAL A 357 15.02 -10.09 15.74
CA VAL A 357 14.29 -8.93 15.18
C VAL A 357 14.04 -7.81 16.18
N SER A 358 14.21 -8.05 17.49
CA SER A 358 14.02 -7.01 18.52
C SER A 358 14.79 -5.70 18.29
N PRO A 359 16.02 -5.65 17.71
CA PRO A 359 16.75 -4.40 17.53
C PRO A 359 16.16 -3.46 16.47
N VAL A 360 15.23 -3.94 15.63
CA VAL A 360 14.51 -3.10 14.64
C VAL A 360 13.07 -2.78 15.06
N ILE A 361 12.65 -3.15 16.28
CA ILE A 361 11.31 -2.87 16.80
C ILE A 361 11.39 -1.72 17.82
N VAL A 362 10.60 -0.67 17.62
CA VAL A 362 10.45 0.46 18.56
C VAL A 362 9.18 0.33 19.41
N LYS A 363 9.18 0.98 20.58
CA LYS A 363 8.01 1.05 21.49
C LYS A 363 7.08 2.22 21.18
N ASP A 364 7.66 3.40 20.92
CA ASP A 364 6.95 4.65 20.63
C ASP A 364 7.54 5.24 19.33
N TRP A 365 6.97 4.85 18.20
CA TRP A 365 7.42 5.31 16.88
C TRP A 365 7.25 6.84 16.71
N SER A 366 6.24 7.44 17.34
CA SER A 366 6.01 8.89 17.27
C SER A 366 7.18 9.66 17.88
N LYS A 367 7.66 9.20 19.05
CA LYS A 367 8.85 9.75 19.70
C LYS A 367 10.12 9.53 18.87
N GLU A 368 10.36 8.31 18.38
CA GLU A 368 11.59 8.02 17.62
C GLU A 368 11.63 8.72 16.24
N CYS A 369 10.48 9.05 15.64
CA CYS A 369 10.39 9.94 14.46
C CYS A 369 10.65 11.42 14.75
N GLY A 370 10.81 11.83 16.01
CA GLY A 370 11.02 13.23 16.40
C GLY A 370 9.73 14.06 16.50
N LYS A 371 8.53 13.46 16.51
CA LYS A 371 7.30 14.22 16.76
C LYS A 371 7.30 14.70 18.21
N SER A 372 7.37 16.01 18.42
CA SER A 372 7.22 16.60 19.75
C SER A 372 5.82 16.28 20.29
N GLN A 373 5.75 15.79 21.53
CA GLN A 373 4.46 15.66 22.19
C GLN A 373 3.92 17.05 22.50
N VAL A 374 2.89 17.47 21.77
CA VAL A 374 2.09 18.66 22.08
C VAL A 374 1.39 18.41 23.41
N ARG A 375 2.05 18.84 24.50
CA ARG A 375 1.46 18.84 25.85
C ARG A 375 0.34 19.88 25.88
N ASN A 376 -0.87 19.45 25.56
CA ASN A 376 -2.09 20.20 25.82
C ASN A 376 -2.21 20.44 27.33
N PHE A 377 -1.71 21.58 27.81
CA PHE A 377 -1.80 22.04 29.19
C PHE A 377 -3.22 22.53 29.54
N VAL A 378 -4.19 21.63 29.37
CA VAL A 378 -5.58 21.86 29.77
C VAL A 378 -5.75 21.39 31.21
N GLY A 379 -5.47 22.29 32.17
CA GLY A 379 -5.73 22.03 33.58
C GLY A 379 -4.76 22.68 34.55
N LEU A 380 -4.96 23.99 34.85
CA LEU A 380 -4.81 24.61 36.17
C LEU A 380 -5.04 26.14 36.07
N ARG A 381 -6.31 26.56 35.98
CA ARG A 381 -6.69 27.98 36.09
C ARG A 381 -8.03 28.14 36.80
N ASN A 382 -8.10 27.72 38.06
CA ASN A 382 -9.31 27.84 38.88
C ASN A 382 -9.01 27.83 40.41
N TRP A 383 -8.10 28.72 40.86
CA TRP A 383 -7.90 29.03 42.28
C TRP A 383 -7.59 30.53 42.42
N GLY A 384 -8.15 31.17 43.46
CA GLY A 384 -7.75 32.52 43.89
C GLY A 384 -8.41 33.69 43.18
N MET A 385 -9.71 33.91 43.40
CA MET A 385 -10.31 35.24 43.21
C MET A 385 -11.25 35.59 44.37
N LEU A 386 -10.65 36.04 45.48
CA LEU A 386 -11.38 36.60 46.63
C LEU A 386 -10.56 37.75 47.22
N LEU A 387 -11.23 38.88 47.49
CA LEU A 387 -10.76 40.02 48.29
C LEU A 387 -9.41 40.66 47.91
N TYR A 388 -9.45 41.84 47.29
CA TYR A 388 -8.84 43.04 47.91
C TYR A 388 -9.65 44.29 47.57
N VAL A 389 -9.63 45.27 48.47
CA VAL A 389 -10.59 46.39 48.53
C VAL A 389 -9.85 47.73 48.54
N LEU A 390 -10.34 48.69 47.74
CA LEU A 390 -10.07 50.14 47.77
C LEU A 390 -8.59 50.62 47.86
N ARG A 391 -8.11 51.26 46.79
CA ARG A 391 -7.84 52.72 46.78
C ARG A 391 -7.35 53.21 45.42
N CYS A 392 -7.98 54.27 44.91
CA CYS A 392 -7.40 55.15 43.89
C CYS A 392 -6.92 56.44 44.57
N PRO A 393 -5.71 56.93 44.25
CA PRO A 393 -5.40 58.35 44.22
C PRO A 393 -5.58 58.91 42.79
N VAL A 394 -5.93 60.19 42.68
CA VAL A 394 -6.12 60.93 41.43
C VAL A 394 -4.85 61.77 41.13
N SER A 395 -4.71 62.25 39.88
CA SER A 395 -3.76 63.27 39.39
C SER A 395 -2.47 62.73 38.72
N SER A 396 -1.97 63.26 37.59
CA SER A 396 -2.59 64.08 36.52
C SER A 396 -1.65 64.18 35.29
N ARG A 397 -2.13 64.86 34.22
CA ARG A 397 -1.41 65.49 33.09
C ARG A 397 -0.95 64.63 31.90
N LEU A 398 -1.51 65.03 30.74
CA LEU A 398 -0.84 65.33 29.45
C LEU A 398 -0.03 64.23 28.74
N GLY A 399 -0.52 63.82 27.56
CA GLY A 399 0.22 63.07 26.54
C GLY A 399 -0.59 62.93 25.26
N VAL A 400 -0.27 63.71 24.21
CA VAL A 400 -1.01 63.70 22.93
C VAL A 400 -0.47 62.61 22.00
N CYS A 401 -1.37 61.88 21.33
CA CYS A 401 -1.05 61.15 20.10
C CYS A 401 -2.17 61.32 19.07
N ARG A 402 -1.83 61.29 17.77
CA ARG A 402 -2.72 61.66 16.67
C ARG A 402 -3.29 60.45 15.93
N SER A 403 -4.48 60.60 15.35
CA SER A 403 -4.98 59.79 14.23
C SER A 403 -4.18 60.06 12.94
N PRO A 404 -4.35 59.25 11.88
CA PRO A 404 -5.41 59.57 10.91
C PRO A 404 -6.27 58.37 10.48
N CYS A 405 -7.38 58.66 9.79
CA CYS A 405 -8.31 57.68 9.22
C CYS A 405 -8.13 57.56 7.69
N LEU A 406 -8.57 56.44 7.11
CA LEU A 406 -9.05 56.24 5.73
C LEU A 406 -9.68 54.83 5.71
N GLN A 407 -10.99 54.71 5.94
CA GLN A 407 -12.08 54.75 4.94
C GLN A 407 -12.07 53.58 3.94
N ALA A 408 -13.19 52.86 3.91
CA ALA A 408 -13.60 51.89 2.90
C ALA A 408 -15.11 52.09 2.58
N PRO A 409 -15.61 51.71 1.40
CA PRO A 409 -17.02 51.79 1.07
C PRO A 409 -17.76 50.44 1.25
N GLU A 410 -18.97 50.47 1.80
CA GLU A 410 -19.96 49.39 1.72
C GLU A 410 -20.97 49.63 0.59
N GLN A 411 -21.55 48.56 0.03
CA GLN A 411 -22.92 48.55 -0.50
C GLN A 411 -23.60 47.20 -0.19
N GLN A 412 -24.93 47.21 -0.06
CA GLN A 412 -25.81 46.11 0.38
C GLN A 412 -27.09 46.10 -0.50
N LEU A 413 -28.00 45.11 -0.51
CA LEU A 413 -28.20 43.88 0.28
C LEU A 413 -27.95 42.64 -0.65
N ALA A 414 -28.43 41.39 -0.51
CA ALA A 414 -29.37 40.66 0.38
C ALA A 414 -29.02 39.13 0.32
N GLY A 415 -29.70 38.16 0.93
CA GLY A 415 -30.89 38.14 1.81
C GLY A 415 -31.52 36.73 1.89
N CYS A 416 -32.57 36.58 2.71
CA CYS A 416 -33.36 35.34 2.95
C CYS A 416 -32.64 34.15 3.66
N PRO A 417 -33.37 33.22 4.32
CA PRO A 417 -32.89 32.57 5.55
C PRO A 417 -32.62 31.04 5.46
N PRO A 418 -31.92 30.45 6.44
CA PRO A 418 -31.74 29.00 6.55
C PRO A 418 -32.98 28.29 7.10
N SER A 419 -33.40 27.19 6.45
CA SER A 419 -34.48 26.31 6.91
C SER A 419 -34.00 25.27 7.91
N SER A 420 -34.66 25.14 9.05
CA SER A 420 -34.42 24.08 10.04
C SER A 420 -35.12 22.76 9.65
N PHE A 421 -34.47 21.63 9.95
CA PHE A 421 -35.07 20.30 9.93
C PHE A 421 -34.99 19.67 11.34
N PRO A 422 -36.11 19.26 11.95
CA PRO A 422 -36.09 18.59 13.25
C PRO A 422 -35.74 17.11 13.11
N VAL A 423 -34.92 16.60 14.03
CA VAL A 423 -34.70 15.16 14.20
C VAL A 423 -35.91 14.56 14.92
N GLN A 424 -36.53 13.52 14.34
CA GLN A 424 -37.48 12.67 15.05
C GLN A 424 -36.89 11.29 15.33
N THR A 425 -36.60 11.04 16.60
CA THR A 425 -36.38 9.69 17.14
C THR A 425 -37.73 9.10 17.56
N LEU A 426 -38.03 7.87 17.12
CA LEU A 426 -39.07 7.03 17.73
C LEU A 426 -38.65 5.56 17.74
N SER A 427 -39.21 4.80 18.68
CA SER A 427 -38.72 3.48 19.08
C SER A 427 -39.56 2.31 18.55
N ALA A 428 -38.93 1.13 18.50
CA ALA A 428 -39.54 -0.20 18.36
C ALA A 428 -40.45 -0.55 19.58
N PRO A 429 -41.15 -1.72 19.67
CA PRO A 429 -40.95 -2.97 18.90
C PRO A 429 -42.22 -3.81 18.55
N ALA A 430 -41.98 -5.05 18.08
CA ALA A 430 -42.89 -6.23 18.06
C ALA A 430 -44.02 -6.27 17.00
N ALA A 431 -44.54 -7.44 16.57
CA ALA A 431 -43.95 -8.79 16.44
C ALA A 431 -44.84 -9.75 15.59
N ALA A 432 -44.19 -10.69 14.89
CA ALA A 432 -44.63 -12.05 14.49
C ALA A 432 -45.87 -12.27 13.55
N LEU A 433 -45.78 -13.38 12.80
CA LEU A 433 -46.85 -14.10 12.04
C LEU A 433 -47.47 -13.34 10.84
N SER A 434 -47.94 -14.00 9.76
CA SER A 434 -47.67 -15.36 9.24
C SER A 434 -48.06 -15.47 7.76
N LEU A 435 -47.50 -16.49 7.07
CA LEU A 435 -47.99 -17.20 5.88
C LEU A 435 -49.13 -16.56 5.04
N LEU A 436 -48.86 -16.29 3.75
CA LEU A 436 -49.70 -16.78 2.63
C LEU A 436 -49.06 -16.59 1.24
N SER A 437 -49.42 -17.50 0.34
CA SER A 437 -49.26 -17.54 -1.12
C SER A 437 -50.50 -18.31 -1.63
N PRO A 438 -51.00 -18.18 -2.88
CA PRO A 438 -50.20 -18.21 -4.12
C PRO A 438 -50.80 -17.45 -5.34
N GLN A 439 -50.33 -17.80 -6.55
CA GLN A 439 -50.90 -17.53 -7.90
C GLN A 439 -50.70 -16.09 -8.45
N ILE A 440 -49.92 -15.86 -9.52
CA ILE A 440 -50.03 -16.22 -10.95
C ILE A 440 -51.01 -15.31 -11.73
N PHE A 441 -50.48 -14.48 -12.64
CA PHE A 441 -50.73 -14.46 -14.11
C PHE A 441 -49.66 -13.53 -14.76
N PRO A 442 -49.33 -13.64 -16.07
CA PRO A 442 -48.21 -12.93 -16.71
C PRO A 442 -48.62 -11.72 -17.56
N GLY A 443 -47.69 -10.81 -17.87
CA GLY A 443 -47.96 -9.62 -18.70
C GLY A 443 -46.74 -9.02 -19.41
N LEU A 444 -46.75 -9.11 -20.74
CA LEU A 444 -46.07 -8.32 -21.79
C LEU A 444 -44.60 -7.85 -21.63
N PHE A 445 -43.80 -8.19 -22.65
CA PHE A 445 -42.64 -7.40 -23.09
C PHE A 445 -43.10 -6.12 -23.82
N LEU A 446 -42.31 -5.04 -23.74
CA LEU A 446 -41.87 -4.18 -24.85
C LEU A 446 -40.67 -3.31 -24.35
N PRO A 447 -39.73 -2.87 -25.23
CA PRO A 447 -38.48 -2.24 -24.79
C PRO A 447 -38.56 -0.71 -24.71
N VAL A 448 -37.69 -0.12 -23.88
CA VAL A 448 -37.44 1.34 -23.85
C VAL A 448 -36.07 1.62 -24.47
N LEU A 449 -36.05 2.46 -25.51
CA LEU A 449 -34.83 3.06 -26.08
C LEU A 449 -34.65 4.50 -25.53
N PRO A 450 -33.41 5.02 -25.47
CA PRO A 450 -33.12 6.25 -24.76
C PRO A 450 -33.50 7.52 -25.55
N PRO A 451 -33.88 8.62 -24.86
CA PRO A 451 -34.01 9.92 -25.50
C PRO A 451 -32.63 10.50 -25.85
N SER A 452 -32.45 10.89 -27.11
CA SER A 452 -31.33 11.70 -27.57
C SER A 452 -31.74 13.17 -27.64
N THR A 453 -30.88 14.08 -27.18
CA THR A 453 -31.06 15.53 -27.34
C THR A 453 -29.73 16.17 -27.72
N HIS A 454 -29.65 16.67 -28.96
CA HIS A 454 -28.57 17.55 -29.39
C HIS A 454 -28.80 18.97 -28.84
N CYS A 455 -27.76 19.58 -28.27
CA CYS A 455 -27.72 21.04 -28.08
C CYS A 455 -26.87 21.67 -29.19
N LEU A 456 -27.46 22.60 -29.94
CA LEU A 456 -26.81 23.33 -31.03
C LEU A 456 -25.96 24.49 -30.51
N LYS A 457 -24.92 24.86 -31.26
CA LYS A 457 -24.17 26.11 -31.03
C LYS A 457 -24.93 27.31 -31.60
N PRO A 458 -25.02 28.45 -30.89
CA PRO A 458 -25.16 29.75 -31.53
C PRO A 458 -23.80 30.26 -32.01
N SER A 459 -23.80 31.17 -32.98
CA SER A 459 -22.60 31.71 -33.62
C SER A 459 -22.63 33.24 -33.70
N GLN A 460 -21.47 33.84 -33.44
CA GLN A 460 -21.06 35.23 -33.76
C GLN A 460 -22.04 36.39 -33.49
N VAL A 461 -21.60 37.32 -32.64
CA VAL A 461 -21.83 38.77 -32.82
C VAL A 461 -20.47 39.46 -32.76
N VAL A 462 -20.27 40.46 -33.62
CA VAL A 462 -19.10 41.34 -33.64
C VAL A 462 -19.61 42.77 -33.54
N CYS A 463 -19.04 43.58 -32.65
CA CYS A 463 -19.18 45.04 -32.64
C CYS A 463 -17.81 45.68 -32.41
N SER A 464 -17.49 46.64 -33.30
CA SER A 464 -16.57 47.79 -33.15
C SER A 464 -15.56 47.77 -32.00
#